data_AF-A0AA42NA70-F1
#
_entry.id   AF-A0AA42NA70-F1
#
_cell.length_a   1.000
_cell.length_b   1.000
_cell.length_c   1.000
_cell.angle_alpha   90.00
_cell.angle_beta   90.00
_cell.angle_gamma   90.00
#
_symmetry.space_group_name_H-M   'P 1'
#
loop_
_entity.id
_entity.type
_entity.pdbx_description
1 polymer ?
#
loop_
_entity_poly.entity_id
_entity_poly.type
_entity_poly.pdbx_seq_one_letter_code
_entity_poly.pdbx_strand_id
1 'polypeptide(L)'
;MTRRDGMMRLRTVLAVIPVLVISIFVLSVAAQAFSQSRRFSDVVAMARIADDNSGIAPDLLAAAVTELRPVVAEKICRSDIVKAGLRLVLADLDANGVEPDSGAARLGFAETFIRHSLSCFPANGDVWLRLAMVRSLRNASPMEIAVLMNFSQLYGPADANLIRGRFVMWQQFPKNTLPGAEAARYADTAVVCGKAGEILRWTLADVCPKPPQGGMKRPTPQP
;
A
#
# COMPACT_ATOMS: atom_id res chain seq x y z
N MET A 1 -33.15 46.65 -37.50
CA MET A 1 -33.41 45.54 -36.55
C MET A 1 -32.39 44.37 -36.63
N THR A 2 -31.29 44.48 -37.38
CA THR A 2 -30.40 43.33 -37.70
C THR A 2 -29.16 43.16 -36.80
N ARG A 3 -28.76 44.18 -36.02
CA ARG A 3 -27.52 44.14 -35.21
C ARG A 3 -27.67 43.43 -33.85
N ARG A 4 -28.89 43.37 -33.31
CA ARG A 4 -29.19 42.77 -31.99
C ARG A 4 -29.29 41.24 -32.04
N ASP A 5 -29.77 40.69 -33.16
CA ASP A 5 -29.88 39.25 -33.39
C ASP A 5 -28.52 38.56 -33.58
N GLY A 6 -27.56 39.23 -34.24
CA GLY A 6 -26.20 38.72 -34.42
C GLY A 6 -25.44 38.58 -33.10
N MET A 7 -25.60 39.55 -32.18
CA MET A 7 -25.00 39.50 -30.84
C MET A 7 -25.64 38.44 -29.94
N MET A 8 -26.95 38.19 -30.05
CA MET A 8 -27.61 37.12 -29.31
C MET A 8 -27.15 35.74 -29.81
N ARG A 9 -27.10 35.50 -31.13
CA ARG A 9 -26.57 34.24 -31.68
C ARG A 9 -25.12 33.97 -31.29
N LEU A 10 -24.25 34.99 -31.32
CA LEU A 10 -22.84 34.83 -30.95
C LEU A 10 -22.67 34.48 -29.46
N ARG A 11 -23.47 35.08 -28.57
CA ARG A 11 -23.49 34.75 -27.13
C ARG A 11 -24.01 33.32 -26.87
N THR A 12 -25.05 32.90 -27.59
CA THR A 12 -25.58 31.54 -27.46
C THR A 12 -24.56 30.51 -27.97
N VAL A 13 -23.90 30.76 -29.10
CA VAL A 13 -22.84 29.88 -29.62
C VAL A 13 -21.65 29.81 -28.66
N LEU A 14 -21.21 30.95 -28.12
CA LEU A 14 -20.13 31.02 -27.13
C LEU A 14 -20.48 30.32 -25.81
N ALA A 15 -21.76 30.20 -25.45
CA ALA A 15 -22.21 29.48 -24.26
C ALA A 15 -22.45 27.97 -24.53
N VAL A 16 -22.92 27.60 -25.71
CA VAL A 16 -23.27 26.21 -26.06
C VAL A 16 -22.03 25.37 -26.36
N ILE A 17 -21.02 25.93 -27.05
CA ILE A 17 -19.78 25.21 -27.35
C ILE A 17 -19.07 24.69 -26.09
N PRO A 18 -18.79 25.50 -25.05
CA PRO A 18 -18.13 25.00 -23.85
C PRO A 18 -18.97 23.98 -23.10
N VAL A 19 -20.31 24.13 -23.07
CA VAL A 19 -21.20 23.13 -22.48
C VAL A 19 -21.09 21.80 -23.22
N LEU A 20 -21.11 21.80 -24.56
CA LEU A 20 -20.93 20.60 -25.37
C LEU A 20 -19.57 19.96 -25.15
N VAL A 21 -18.49 20.75 -25.09
CA VAL A 21 -17.13 20.24 -24.82
C VAL A 21 -17.07 19.58 -23.45
N ILE A 22 -17.64 20.21 -22.42
CA ILE A 22 -17.70 19.63 -21.07
C ILE A 22 -18.54 18.35 -21.07
N SER A 23 -19.71 18.35 -21.73
CA SER A 23 -20.56 17.16 -21.82
C SER A 23 -19.86 16.00 -22.52
N ILE A 24 -19.17 16.24 -23.64
CA ILE A 24 -18.40 15.21 -24.34
C ILE A 24 -17.24 14.71 -23.47
N PHE A 25 -16.53 15.61 -22.79
CA PHE A 25 -15.46 15.24 -21.87
C PHE A 25 -15.96 14.34 -20.74
N VAL A 26 -17.07 14.71 -20.09
CA VAL A 26 -17.68 13.91 -19.02
C VAL A 26 -18.15 12.54 -19.55
N LEU A 27 -18.78 12.49 -20.72
CA LEU A 27 -19.20 11.24 -21.35
C LEU A 27 -18.00 10.33 -21.69
N SER A 28 -16.90 10.92 -22.17
CA SER A 28 -15.65 10.18 -22.44
C SER A 28 -15.06 9.57 -21.16
N VAL A 29 -14.99 10.36 -20.08
CA VAL A 29 -14.51 9.88 -18.77
C VAL A 29 -15.43 8.78 -18.23
N ALA A 30 -16.75 8.94 -18.35
CA ALA A 30 -17.72 7.94 -17.91
C ALA A 30 -17.62 6.63 -18.72
N ALA A 31 -17.44 6.71 -20.04
CA ALA A 31 -17.26 5.55 -20.91
C ALA A 31 -15.97 4.78 -20.56
N GLN A 32 -14.87 5.50 -20.28
CA GLN A 32 -13.62 4.90 -19.81
C GLN A 32 -13.77 4.25 -18.43
N ALA A 33 -14.46 4.90 -17.50
CA ALA A 33 -14.70 4.34 -16.18
C ALA A 33 -15.55 3.05 -16.25
N PHE A 34 -16.56 3.03 -17.14
CA PHE A 34 -17.42 1.87 -17.33
C PHE A 34 -16.71 0.71 -18.03
N SER A 35 -15.89 0.99 -19.05
CA SER A 35 -15.09 -0.05 -19.72
C SER A 35 -14.07 -0.68 -18.78
N GLN A 36 -13.39 0.13 -17.96
CA GLN A 36 -12.46 -0.36 -16.94
C GLN A 36 -13.17 -1.19 -15.86
N SER A 37 -14.35 -0.76 -15.38
CA SER A 37 -15.14 -1.53 -14.41
C SER A 37 -15.47 -2.92 -14.92
N ARG A 38 -15.85 -3.06 -16.19
CA ARG A 38 -16.17 -4.38 -16.78
C ARG A 38 -14.92 -5.24 -16.93
N ARG A 39 -13.83 -4.68 -17.47
CA ARG A 39 -12.60 -5.41 -17.76
C ARG A 39 -11.90 -5.94 -16.51
N PHE A 40 -11.99 -5.21 -15.38
CA PHE A 40 -11.30 -5.56 -14.14
C PHE A 40 -12.25 -5.98 -13.01
N SER A 41 -13.53 -6.27 -13.32
CA SER A 41 -14.49 -6.76 -12.33
C SER A 41 -14.02 -8.06 -11.68
N ASP A 42 -13.47 -8.97 -12.49
CA ASP A 42 -13.00 -10.27 -12.02
C ASP A 42 -11.80 -10.14 -11.09
N VAL A 43 -10.87 -9.22 -11.39
CA VAL A 43 -9.74 -8.90 -10.50
C VAL A 43 -10.22 -8.42 -9.13
N VAL A 44 -11.21 -7.51 -9.10
CA VAL A 44 -11.76 -6.99 -7.85
C VAL A 44 -12.53 -8.07 -7.09
N ALA A 45 -13.29 -8.92 -7.79
CA ALA A 45 -14.02 -10.02 -7.18
C ALA A 45 -13.08 -11.08 -6.60
N MET A 46 -12.06 -11.51 -7.36
CA MET A 46 -11.04 -12.45 -6.91
C MET A 46 -10.28 -11.90 -5.71
N ALA A 47 -9.90 -10.61 -5.71
CA ALA A 47 -9.22 -10.04 -4.55
C ALA A 47 -10.07 -10.11 -3.26
N ARG A 48 -11.41 -10.02 -3.37
CA ARG A 48 -12.29 -10.21 -2.21
C ARG A 48 -12.35 -11.66 -1.76
N ILE A 49 -12.38 -12.61 -2.70
CA ILE A 49 -12.37 -14.04 -2.39
C ILE A 49 -11.05 -14.47 -1.76
N ALA A 50 -9.93 -13.86 -2.17
CA ALA A 50 -8.62 -14.08 -1.55
C ALA A 50 -8.56 -13.63 -0.08
N ASP A 51 -9.34 -12.61 0.29
CA ASP A 51 -9.44 -12.13 1.67
C ASP A 51 -10.31 -13.06 2.55
N ASP A 52 -11.23 -13.83 1.94
CA ASP A 52 -12.04 -14.82 2.66
C ASP A 52 -11.20 -16.07 2.98
N ASN A 53 -11.31 -16.60 4.21
CA ASN A 53 -10.50 -17.69 4.78
C ASN A 53 -10.42 -19.00 3.96
N SER A 54 -11.17 -19.11 2.86
CA SER A 54 -11.11 -20.20 1.88
C SER A 54 -9.88 -20.16 0.99
N GLY A 55 -9.22 -18.99 0.83
CA GLY A 55 -8.09 -18.81 -0.08
C GLY A 55 -8.45 -19.02 -1.55
N ILE A 56 -7.53 -18.66 -2.45
CA ILE A 56 -7.63 -18.98 -3.88
C ILE A 56 -6.60 -20.05 -4.20
N ALA A 57 -6.97 -21.01 -5.05
CA ALA A 57 -6.03 -22.03 -5.50
C ALA A 57 -4.80 -21.39 -6.17
N PRO A 58 -3.57 -21.87 -5.91
CA PRO A 58 -2.35 -21.19 -6.36
C PRO A 58 -2.23 -21.00 -7.87
N ASP A 59 -2.80 -21.92 -8.66
CA ASP A 59 -2.90 -21.84 -10.12
C ASP A 59 -3.83 -20.72 -10.60
N LEU A 60 -4.98 -20.55 -9.93
CA LEU A 60 -5.92 -19.47 -10.20
C LEU A 60 -5.32 -18.09 -9.83
N LEU A 61 -4.52 -18.02 -8.76
CA LEU A 61 -3.78 -16.81 -8.41
C LEU A 61 -2.78 -16.42 -9.50
N ALA A 62 -1.99 -17.38 -10.00
CA ALA A 62 -1.01 -17.13 -11.05
C ALA A 62 -1.68 -16.63 -12.36
N ALA A 63 -2.84 -17.19 -12.71
CA ALA A 63 -3.65 -16.72 -13.82
C ALA A 63 -4.15 -15.28 -13.59
N ALA A 64 -4.73 -15.00 -12.42
CA ALA A 64 -5.23 -13.68 -12.08
C ALA A 64 -4.13 -12.60 -12.09
N VAL A 65 -2.92 -12.93 -11.63
CA VAL A 65 -1.75 -12.02 -11.67
C VAL A 65 -1.32 -11.73 -13.11
N THR A 66 -1.45 -12.69 -14.02
CA THR A 66 -1.13 -12.47 -15.44
C THR A 66 -2.05 -11.42 -16.08
N GLU A 67 -3.33 -11.39 -15.69
CA GLU A 67 -4.33 -10.40 -16.12
C GLU A 67 -4.04 -8.97 -15.59
N LEU A 68 -3.08 -8.80 -14.69
CA LEU A 68 -2.70 -7.49 -14.13
C LEU A 68 -1.66 -6.75 -14.97
N ARG A 69 -1.01 -7.39 -15.96
CA ARG A 69 -0.01 -6.73 -16.83
C ARG A 69 -0.55 -5.46 -17.51
N PRO A 70 -1.79 -5.42 -18.05
CA PRO A 70 -2.35 -4.22 -18.64
C PRO A 70 -2.53 -3.07 -17.64
N VAL A 71 -2.76 -3.35 -16.35
CA VAL A 71 -2.90 -2.30 -15.32
C VAL A 71 -1.64 -1.44 -15.27
N VAL A 72 -0.47 -2.07 -15.34
CA VAL A 72 0.82 -1.37 -15.35
C VAL A 72 1.10 -0.75 -16.72
N ALA A 73 0.90 -1.51 -17.81
CA ALA A 73 1.21 -1.05 -19.17
C ALA A 73 0.38 0.17 -19.59
N GLU A 74 -0.91 0.17 -19.24
CA GLU A 74 -1.86 1.24 -19.54
C GLU A 74 -1.88 2.35 -18.46
N LYS A 75 -1.01 2.25 -17.44
CA LYS A 75 -0.89 3.20 -16.31
C LYS A 75 -2.22 3.46 -15.59
N ILE A 76 -3.01 2.43 -15.34
CA ILE A 76 -4.32 2.53 -14.69
C ILE A 76 -4.12 2.83 -13.20
N CYS A 77 -4.64 3.97 -12.72
CA CYS A 77 -4.53 4.40 -11.33
C CYS A 77 -5.86 4.37 -10.54
N ARG A 78 -6.84 3.61 -11.00
CA ARG A 78 -8.12 3.47 -10.30
C ARG A 78 -7.93 2.67 -9.00
N SER A 79 -8.34 3.24 -7.86
CA SER A 79 -7.95 2.74 -6.54
C SER A 79 -8.47 1.35 -6.20
N ASP A 80 -9.67 0.98 -6.62
CA ASP A 80 -10.23 -0.36 -6.44
C ASP A 80 -9.40 -1.40 -7.19
N ILE A 81 -9.08 -1.14 -8.45
CA ILE A 81 -8.29 -2.03 -9.31
C ILE A 81 -6.87 -2.21 -8.79
N VAL A 82 -6.16 -1.11 -8.51
CA VAL A 82 -4.74 -1.18 -8.10
C VAL A 82 -4.61 -1.84 -6.73
N LYS A 83 -5.50 -1.52 -5.77
CA LYS A 83 -5.47 -2.18 -4.45
C LYS A 83 -5.84 -3.65 -4.55
N ALA A 84 -6.80 -4.03 -5.38
CA ALA A 84 -7.14 -5.44 -5.63
C ALA A 84 -5.97 -6.19 -6.28
N GLY A 85 -5.38 -5.62 -7.32
CA GLY A 85 -4.22 -6.20 -7.99
C GLY A 85 -3.02 -6.35 -7.07
N LEU A 86 -2.75 -5.36 -6.20
CA LEU A 86 -1.65 -5.46 -5.23
C LEU A 86 -1.87 -6.62 -4.25
N ARG A 87 -3.11 -6.84 -3.78
CA ARG A 87 -3.44 -7.99 -2.92
C ARG A 87 -3.18 -9.32 -3.63
N LEU A 88 -3.67 -9.47 -4.87
CA LEU A 88 -3.49 -10.70 -5.65
C LEU A 88 -2.00 -10.99 -5.93
N VAL A 89 -1.23 -9.95 -6.28
CA VAL A 89 0.22 -10.06 -6.48
C VAL A 89 0.94 -10.56 -5.23
N LEU A 90 0.58 -10.03 -4.05
CA LEU A 90 1.18 -10.46 -2.80
C LEU A 90 0.72 -11.87 -2.39
N ALA A 91 -0.55 -12.20 -2.60
CA ALA A 91 -1.08 -13.54 -2.36
C ALA A 91 -0.42 -14.60 -3.26
N ASP A 92 -0.15 -14.28 -4.52
CA ASP A 92 0.61 -15.15 -5.43
C ASP A 92 2.06 -15.32 -4.97
N LEU A 93 2.71 -14.27 -4.46
CA LEU A 93 4.05 -14.41 -3.87
C LEU A 93 4.03 -15.33 -2.64
N ASP A 94 3.05 -15.18 -1.75
CA ASP A 94 2.94 -16.01 -0.55
C ASP A 94 2.63 -17.48 -0.90
N ALA A 95 1.81 -17.72 -1.93
CA ALA A 95 1.40 -19.07 -2.35
C ALA A 95 2.44 -19.78 -3.24
N ASN A 96 3.12 -19.05 -4.14
CA ASN A 96 3.92 -19.61 -5.23
C ASN A 96 5.40 -19.15 -5.23
N GLY A 97 5.85 -18.41 -4.21
CA GLY A 97 7.17 -17.77 -4.18
C GLY A 97 8.38 -18.65 -3.84
N VAL A 98 8.20 -19.95 -3.59
CA VAL A 98 9.24 -20.83 -3.03
C VAL A 98 10.23 -21.37 -4.09
N GLU A 99 9.83 -21.46 -5.35
CA GLU A 99 10.65 -22.05 -6.42
C GLU A 99 11.73 -21.07 -6.94
N PRO A 100 13.00 -21.48 -7.12
CA PRO A 100 14.11 -20.56 -7.41
C PRO A 100 13.93 -19.69 -8.67
N ASP A 101 13.62 -20.31 -9.81
CA ASP A 101 13.57 -19.59 -11.10
C ASP A 101 12.23 -18.85 -11.30
N SER A 102 11.13 -19.50 -10.93
CA SER A 102 9.80 -18.88 -11.06
C SER A 102 9.54 -17.84 -9.96
N GLY A 103 10.17 -17.97 -8.79
CA GLY A 103 10.15 -17.00 -7.70
C GLY A 103 10.82 -15.67 -8.08
N ALA A 104 11.94 -15.70 -8.80
CA ALA A 104 12.61 -14.48 -9.26
C ALA A 104 11.73 -13.65 -10.22
N ALA A 105 11.06 -14.31 -11.17
CA ALA A 105 10.15 -13.65 -12.11
C ALA A 105 8.91 -13.07 -11.40
N ARG A 106 8.33 -13.81 -10.45
CA ARG A 106 7.20 -13.33 -9.63
C ARG A 106 7.61 -12.13 -8.77
N LEU A 107 8.75 -12.18 -8.09
CA LEU A 107 9.29 -11.05 -7.32
C LEU A 107 9.54 -9.82 -8.20
N GLY A 108 10.07 -10.03 -9.42
CA GLY A 108 10.26 -8.95 -10.39
C GLY A 108 8.96 -8.29 -10.83
N PHE A 109 7.92 -9.07 -11.12
CA PHE A 109 6.60 -8.53 -11.44
C PHE A 109 5.96 -7.83 -10.24
N ALA A 110 6.06 -8.41 -9.04
CA ALA A 110 5.52 -7.82 -7.84
C ALA A 110 6.13 -6.45 -7.53
N GLU A 111 7.46 -6.32 -7.63
CA GLU A 111 8.11 -5.03 -7.50
C GLU A 111 7.60 -4.03 -8.56
N THR A 112 7.49 -4.46 -9.82
CA THR A 112 6.99 -3.63 -10.91
C THR A 112 5.58 -3.11 -10.61
N PHE A 113 4.69 -3.99 -10.14
CA PHE A 113 3.32 -3.65 -9.78
C PHE A 113 3.25 -2.71 -8.56
N ILE A 114 4.09 -2.94 -7.54
CA ILE A 114 4.17 -2.09 -6.35
C ILE A 114 4.69 -0.69 -6.71
N ARG A 115 5.69 -0.58 -7.59
CA ARG A 115 6.19 0.72 -8.07
C ARG A 115 5.13 1.47 -8.87
N HIS A 116 4.36 0.77 -9.71
CA HIS A 116 3.17 1.36 -10.35
C HIS A 116 2.16 1.85 -9.31
N SER A 117 1.88 1.02 -8.30
CA SER A 117 0.98 1.39 -7.20
C SER A 117 1.44 2.64 -6.45
N LEU A 118 2.75 2.81 -6.21
CA LEU A 118 3.32 4.03 -5.62
C LEU A 118 3.17 5.25 -6.53
N SER A 119 3.27 5.07 -7.85
CA SER A 119 3.05 6.19 -8.78
C SER A 119 1.60 6.71 -8.73
N CYS A 120 0.64 5.83 -8.41
CA CYS A 120 -0.76 6.19 -8.21
C CYS A 120 -1.07 6.67 -6.78
N PHE A 121 -0.40 6.10 -5.76
CA PHE A 121 -0.65 6.35 -4.34
C PHE A 121 0.65 6.61 -3.56
N PRO A 122 1.36 7.73 -3.82
CA PRO A 122 2.68 7.98 -3.22
C PRO A 122 2.62 8.20 -1.70
N ALA A 123 1.47 8.62 -1.18
CA ALA A 123 1.24 8.85 0.24
C ALA A 123 0.53 7.68 0.95
N ASN A 124 0.73 6.44 0.47
CA ASN A 124 0.14 5.25 1.09
C ASN A 124 1.23 4.41 1.78
N GLY A 125 1.20 4.38 3.13
CA GLY A 125 2.20 3.69 3.94
C GLY A 125 2.23 2.16 3.77
N ASP A 126 1.11 1.53 3.37
CA ASP A 126 1.06 0.09 3.08
C ASP A 126 1.91 -0.24 1.85
N VAL A 127 1.74 0.52 0.76
CA VAL A 127 2.46 0.26 -0.49
C VAL A 127 3.98 0.38 -0.29
N TRP A 128 4.43 1.36 0.50
CA TRP A 128 5.84 1.49 0.89
C TRP A 128 6.35 0.30 1.71
N LEU A 129 5.54 -0.19 2.66
CA LEU A 129 5.88 -1.37 3.46
C LEU A 129 6.01 -2.63 2.59
N ARG A 130 5.05 -2.85 1.69
CA ARG A 130 5.08 -3.97 0.75
C ARG A 130 6.29 -3.90 -0.18
N LEU A 131 6.68 -2.70 -0.63
CA LEU A 131 7.91 -2.53 -1.40
C LEU A 131 9.15 -2.92 -0.59
N ALA A 132 9.24 -2.49 0.67
CA ALA A 132 10.35 -2.84 1.56
C ALA A 132 10.47 -4.35 1.74
N MET A 133 9.35 -5.05 1.94
CA MET A 133 9.30 -6.51 2.06
C MET A 133 9.78 -7.21 0.78
N VAL A 134 9.23 -6.84 -0.39
CA VAL A 134 9.64 -7.43 -1.67
C VAL A 134 11.11 -7.16 -1.98
N ARG A 135 11.60 -5.95 -1.69
CA ARG A 135 13.03 -5.61 -1.85
C ARG A 135 13.92 -6.41 -0.91
N SER A 136 13.50 -6.67 0.32
CA SER A 136 14.20 -7.55 1.26
C SER A 136 14.34 -8.98 0.70
N LEU A 137 13.26 -9.54 0.16
CA LEU A 137 13.28 -10.86 -0.49
C LEU A 137 14.20 -10.90 -1.72
N ARG A 138 14.45 -9.76 -2.36
CA ARG A 138 15.41 -9.60 -3.46
C ARG A 138 16.82 -9.25 -3.00
N ASN A 139 17.13 -9.40 -1.72
CA ASN A 139 18.43 -9.07 -1.11
C ASN A 139 18.85 -7.60 -1.31
N ALA A 140 17.90 -6.67 -1.28
CA ALA A 140 18.21 -5.24 -1.30
C ALA A 140 19.02 -4.83 -0.06
N SER A 141 19.76 -3.72 -0.19
CA SER A 141 20.60 -3.26 0.92
C SER A 141 19.76 -2.89 2.15
N PRO A 142 20.26 -3.15 3.37
CA PRO A 142 19.58 -2.72 4.60
C PRO A 142 19.26 -1.22 4.66
N MET A 143 20.10 -0.38 4.04
CA MET A 143 19.88 1.06 3.94
C MET A 143 18.67 1.40 3.07
N GLU A 144 18.51 0.74 1.92
CA GLU A 144 17.35 0.91 1.05
C GLU A 144 16.06 0.50 1.77
N ILE A 145 16.09 -0.63 2.47
CA ILE A 145 14.94 -1.11 3.23
C ILE A 145 14.58 -0.11 4.34
N ALA A 146 15.55 0.46 5.05
CA ALA A 146 15.32 1.51 6.05
C ALA A 146 14.60 2.74 5.46
N VAL A 147 15.01 3.21 4.29
CA VAL A 147 14.37 4.37 3.62
C VAL A 147 12.91 4.07 3.29
N LEU A 148 12.62 2.91 2.70
CA LEU A 148 11.26 2.51 2.34
C LEU A 148 10.36 2.38 3.59
N MET A 149 10.92 1.83 4.66
CA MET A 149 10.23 1.69 5.93
C MET A 149 9.95 3.03 6.61
N ASN A 150 10.85 4.01 6.49
CA ASN A 150 10.60 5.37 6.94
C ASN A 150 9.43 6.00 6.20
N PHE A 151 9.33 5.81 4.88
CA PHE A 151 8.16 6.28 4.12
C PHE A 151 6.87 5.57 4.55
N SER A 152 6.93 4.27 4.85
CA SER A 152 5.78 3.56 5.41
C SER A 152 5.31 4.17 6.73
N GLN A 153 6.24 4.49 7.63
CA GLN A 153 5.92 5.13 8.90
C GLN A 153 5.37 6.54 8.69
N LEU A 154 5.98 7.33 7.80
CA LEU A 154 5.56 8.70 7.51
C LEU A 154 4.11 8.76 6.99
N TYR A 155 3.75 7.86 6.08
CA TYR A 155 2.44 7.83 5.44
C TYR A 155 1.42 6.88 6.11
N GLY A 156 1.81 6.20 7.18
CA GLY A 156 0.97 5.29 7.94
C GLY A 156 1.43 5.14 9.40
N PRO A 157 1.49 6.23 10.18
CA PRO A 157 2.16 6.24 11.49
C PRO A 157 1.38 5.50 12.59
N ALA A 158 0.05 5.46 12.50
CA ALA A 158 -0.82 4.91 13.55
C ALA A 158 -1.68 3.72 13.08
N ASP A 159 -1.45 3.21 11.87
CA ASP A 159 -2.17 2.04 11.36
C ASP A 159 -1.63 0.78 12.04
N ALA A 160 -2.52 0.06 12.73
CA ALA A 160 -2.13 -1.11 13.53
C ALA A 160 -1.54 -2.25 12.68
N ASN A 161 -2.06 -2.47 11.47
CA ASN A 161 -1.56 -3.52 10.58
C ASN A 161 -0.19 -3.14 10.02
N LEU A 162 0.00 -1.87 9.68
CA LEU A 162 1.30 -1.38 9.23
C LEU A 162 2.35 -1.41 10.34
N ILE A 163 1.98 -1.04 11.56
CA ILE A 163 2.89 -1.14 12.71
C ILE A 163 3.33 -2.59 12.92
N ARG A 164 2.39 -3.54 12.92
CA ARG A 164 2.73 -4.98 13.02
C ARG A 164 3.68 -5.42 11.92
N GLY A 165 3.35 -5.13 10.66
CA GLY A 165 4.20 -5.48 9.53
C GLY A 165 5.58 -4.81 9.59
N ARG A 166 5.65 -3.56 10.08
CA ARG A 166 6.93 -2.89 10.28
C ARG A 166 7.77 -3.55 11.37
N PHE A 167 7.16 -4.00 12.47
CA PHE A 167 7.89 -4.73 13.51
C PHE A 167 8.43 -6.08 13.06
N VAL A 168 7.73 -6.80 12.16
CA VAL A 168 8.29 -8.01 11.52
C VAL A 168 9.59 -7.67 10.78
N MET A 169 9.62 -6.57 10.04
CA MET A 169 10.82 -6.11 9.35
C MET A 169 11.89 -5.61 10.33
N TRP A 170 11.52 -4.88 11.38
CA TRP A 170 12.46 -4.38 12.39
C TRP A 170 13.19 -5.49 13.14
N GLN A 171 12.58 -6.65 13.30
CA GLN A 171 13.24 -7.82 13.91
C GLN A 171 14.36 -8.39 13.03
N GLN A 172 14.31 -8.19 11.70
CA GLN A 172 15.35 -8.66 10.78
C GLN A 172 16.64 -7.82 10.87
N PHE A 173 16.55 -6.59 11.39
CA PHE A 173 17.69 -5.67 11.49
C PHE A 173 18.02 -5.38 12.96
N PRO A 174 19.14 -5.92 13.50
CA PRO A 174 19.50 -5.73 14.90
C PRO A 174 19.50 -4.26 15.33
N LYS A 175 19.27 -4.00 16.62
CA LYS A 175 19.37 -2.63 17.15
C LYS A 175 20.78 -2.10 16.86
N ASN A 176 20.86 -0.83 16.42
CA ASN A 176 22.10 -0.11 16.08
C ASN A 176 22.73 -0.43 14.71
N THR A 177 22.16 -1.33 13.90
CA THR A 177 22.70 -1.61 12.55
C THR A 177 22.19 -0.66 11.47
N LEU A 178 21.09 0.05 11.74
CA LEU A 178 20.44 0.99 10.82
C LEU A 178 20.05 2.30 11.53
N PRO A 179 21.01 3.23 11.74
CA PRO A 179 20.71 4.54 12.32
C PRO A 179 19.60 5.29 11.56
N GLY A 180 19.57 5.15 10.23
CA GLY A 180 18.56 5.77 9.38
C GLY A 180 17.12 5.30 9.65
N ALA A 181 16.91 4.14 10.29
CA ALA A 181 15.59 3.62 10.64
C ALA A 181 15.18 3.93 12.10
N GLU A 182 16.07 4.52 12.90
CA GLU A 182 15.88 4.65 14.34
C GLU A 182 14.67 5.52 14.68
N ALA A 183 14.52 6.66 13.99
CA ALA A 183 13.40 7.58 14.22
C ALA A 183 12.04 6.91 13.96
N ALA A 184 11.90 6.19 12.84
CA ALA A 184 10.67 5.48 12.51
C ALA A 184 10.39 4.33 13.49
N ARG A 185 11.42 3.55 13.85
CA ARG A 185 11.31 2.48 14.85
C ARG A 185 10.91 3.02 16.22
N TYR A 186 11.48 4.15 16.63
CA TYR A 186 11.13 4.81 17.89
C TYR A 186 9.68 5.31 17.86
N ALA A 187 9.25 5.93 16.76
CA ALA A 187 7.87 6.38 16.60
C ALA A 187 6.86 5.22 16.67
N ASP A 188 7.13 4.10 15.99
CA ASP A 188 6.31 2.89 16.07
C ASP A 188 6.26 2.35 17.52
N THR A 189 7.41 2.32 18.20
CA THR A 189 7.51 1.88 19.60
C THR A 189 6.70 2.79 20.53
N ALA A 190 6.75 4.11 20.31
CA ALA A 190 5.97 5.07 21.09
C ALA A 190 4.46 4.88 20.92
N VAL A 191 4.01 4.50 19.72
CA VAL A 191 2.59 4.17 19.48
C VAL A 191 2.20 2.88 20.24
N VAL A 192 3.00 1.80 20.10
CA VAL A 192 2.71 0.52 20.75
C VAL A 192 2.70 0.63 22.29
N CYS A 193 3.67 1.36 22.85
CA CYS A 193 3.83 1.49 24.30
C CYS A 193 3.05 2.65 24.91
N GLY A 194 2.43 3.48 24.08
CA GLY A 194 1.53 4.54 24.48
C GLY A 194 0.10 4.04 24.77
N LYS A 195 -0.78 4.98 25.13
CA LYS A 195 -2.19 4.69 25.43
C LYS A 195 -2.93 4.08 24.23
N ALA A 196 -2.61 4.50 23.01
CA ALA A 196 -3.25 4.04 21.78
C ALA A 196 -2.86 2.60 21.38
N GLY A 197 -1.79 2.04 21.96
CA GLY A 197 -1.24 0.75 21.57
C GLY A 197 -1.81 -0.47 22.29
N GLU A 198 -2.91 -0.35 23.04
CA GLU A 198 -3.48 -1.47 23.81
C GLU A 198 -3.74 -2.72 22.96
N ILE A 199 -4.39 -2.56 21.81
CA ILE A 199 -4.65 -3.66 20.86
C ILE A 199 -3.35 -4.21 20.24
N LEU A 200 -2.35 -3.34 20.04
CA LEU A 200 -1.07 -3.74 19.45
C LEU A 200 -0.22 -4.56 20.43
N ARG A 201 -0.31 -4.27 21.73
CA ARG A 201 0.43 -4.99 22.78
C ARG A 201 0.02 -6.45 22.90
N TRP A 202 -1.14 -6.86 22.42
CA TRP A 202 -1.52 -8.28 22.38
C TRP A 202 -0.55 -9.11 21.52
N THR A 203 0.01 -8.51 20.48
CA THR A 203 0.97 -9.16 19.57
C THR A 203 2.40 -8.63 19.70
N LEU A 204 2.60 -7.48 20.35
CA LEU A 204 3.87 -6.74 20.38
C LEU A 204 4.31 -6.33 21.81
N ALA A 205 3.83 -7.00 22.85
CA ALA A 205 4.13 -6.65 24.24
C ALA A 205 5.65 -6.54 24.53
N ASP A 206 6.44 -7.43 23.95
CA ASP A 206 7.89 -7.53 24.18
C ASP A 206 8.70 -6.35 23.61
N VAL A 207 8.08 -5.50 22.80
CA VAL A 207 8.70 -4.29 22.27
C VAL A 207 8.84 -3.22 23.37
N CYS A 208 7.94 -3.22 24.35
CA CYS A 208 7.92 -2.20 25.38
C CYS A 208 8.96 -2.44 26.47
N PRO A 209 9.61 -1.39 26.98
CA PRO A 209 10.53 -1.52 28.10
C PRO A 209 9.79 -2.12 29.30
N LYS A 210 10.33 -3.22 29.86
CA LYS A 210 9.80 -3.81 31.08
C LYS A 210 10.01 -2.81 32.22
N PRO A 211 9.02 -2.63 33.11
CA PRO A 211 9.24 -1.83 34.31
C PRO A 211 10.43 -2.41 35.10
N PRO A 212 11.24 -1.58 35.76
CA PRO A 212 12.33 -2.08 36.59
C PRO A 212 11.75 -3.07 37.59
N GLN A 213 12.35 -4.27 37.69
CA GLN A 213 11.92 -5.28 38.65
C GLN A 213 11.97 -4.65 40.05
N GLY A 214 10.80 -4.49 40.67
CA GLY A 214 10.67 -3.92 42.01
C GLY A 214 11.37 -4.82 43.02
N GLY A 215 12.63 -4.51 43.31
CA GLY A 215 13.51 -5.40 44.06
C GLY A 215 14.75 -4.71 44.60
N MET A 216 14.63 -3.48 45.11
CA MET A 216 15.59 -2.96 46.07
C MET A 216 14.83 -2.16 47.11
N LYS A 217 14.41 -2.84 48.19
CA LYS A 217 14.02 -2.16 49.43
C LYS A 217 15.20 -1.27 49.81
N ARG A 218 15.01 0.05 49.83
CA ARG A 218 15.96 0.96 50.49
C ARG A 218 16.17 0.44 51.91
N PRO A 219 17.42 0.31 52.39
CA PRO A 219 17.65 0.07 53.81
C PRO A 219 17.01 1.22 54.58
N THR A 220 16.04 0.92 55.42
CA THR A 220 15.51 1.86 56.40
C THR A 220 16.65 2.21 57.35
N PRO A 221 16.97 3.49 57.59
CA PRO A 221 17.90 3.84 58.64
C PRO A 221 17.29 3.41 59.97
N GLN A 222 18.00 2.60 60.75
CA GLN A 222 17.61 2.31 62.13
C GLN A 222 17.89 3.53 63.01
N PRO A 223 17.02 3.82 64.00
CA PRO A 223 17.18 4.92 64.95
C PRO A 223 18.36 4.71 65.90
#